data_AF-A0A937D6J7-F1
#
_entry.id   AF-A0A937D6J7-F1
#
_cell.length_a   1.000
_cell.length_b   1.000
_cell.length_c   1.000
_cell.angle_alpha   90.00
_cell.angle_beta   90.00
_cell.angle_gamma   90.00
#
_symmetry.space_group_name_H-M   'P 1'
#
loop_
_entity.id
_entity.type
_entity.pdbx_description
1 polymer ?
#
loop_
_entity_poly.entity_id
_entity_poly.type
_entity_poly.pdbx_seq_one_letter_code
_entity_poly.pdbx_strand_id
1 'polypeptide(L)'
;MDGDATSLRQKMVAVLTQSAEPLTYRSLTKVIWESYPDFHQHMLSLYDGDPSEARRRMRIRMGIEVREHPEVFAATKVEGVVVVGLAATEDDAAIEVEEEKEQQEAGVAPAIYWYTFPAYKRSSGPYPIKIGKGANPEARIMQQVTPMPEKPEILGTYPHPDADNLEKAIQYLLKVRGRRKADAPGAEWFVTTPQEVLLAIQAVLGTDKPVS
;
A
#
# COMPACT_ATOMS: atom_id res chain seq x y z
N MET A 1 6.73 -19.07 40.08
CA MET A 1 5.58 -18.92 39.18
C MET A 1 6.06 -18.06 38.03
N ASP A 2 6.46 -18.72 36.95
CA ASP A 2 6.98 -18.07 35.74
C ASP A 2 5.81 -17.51 34.94
N GLY A 3 5.38 -16.30 35.32
CA GLY A 3 4.35 -15.55 34.60
C GLY A 3 4.96 -14.95 33.33
N ASP A 4 4.61 -15.51 32.18
CA ASP A 4 4.85 -15.05 30.81
C ASP A 4 5.81 -13.85 30.65
N ALA A 5 7.10 -14.16 30.52
CA ALA A 5 8.22 -13.22 30.45
C ALA A 5 8.34 -12.46 29.11
N THR A 6 7.35 -12.52 28.21
CA THR A 6 7.43 -11.75 26.96
C THR A 6 7.06 -10.28 27.18
N SER A 7 7.99 -9.39 26.82
CA SER A 7 7.85 -7.94 26.87
C SER A 7 6.70 -7.44 25.99
N LEU A 8 6.19 -6.23 26.29
CA LEU A 8 5.18 -5.55 25.47
C LEU A 8 5.62 -5.47 24.00
N ARG A 9 6.89 -5.14 23.75
CA ARG A 9 7.49 -5.12 22.42
C ARG A 9 7.34 -6.43 21.67
N GLN A 10 7.72 -7.55 22.30
CA GLN A 10 7.63 -8.87 21.68
C GLN A 10 6.18 -9.25 21.35
N LYS A 11 5.24 -8.90 22.24
CA LYS A 11 3.80 -9.10 22.01
C LYS A 11 3.29 -8.24 20.84
N MET A 12 3.77 -6.98 20.72
CA MET A 12 3.47 -6.12 19.57
C MET A 12 4.01 -6.70 18.26
N VAL A 13 5.28 -7.13 18.24
CA VAL A 13 5.88 -7.78 17.07
C VAL A 13 5.09 -9.01 16.66
N ALA A 14 4.81 -9.93 17.59
CA ALA A 14 4.08 -11.16 17.29
C ALA A 14 2.70 -10.89 16.68
N VAL A 15 1.96 -9.91 17.22
CA VAL A 15 0.64 -9.53 16.67
C VAL A 15 0.77 -8.88 15.30
N LEU A 16 1.74 -7.99 15.10
CA LEU A 16 1.93 -7.31 13.82
C LEU A 16 2.46 -8.25 12.72
N THR A 17 3.32 -9.22 13.06
CA THR A 17 3.78 -10.27 12.13
C THR A 17 2.63 -11.13 11.60
N GLN A 18 1.62 -11.39 12.44
CA GLN A 18 0.43 -12.16 12.05
C GLN A 18 -0.64 -11.30 11.37
N SER A 19 -0.48 -9.98 11.36
CA SER A 19 -1.44 -9.05 10.77
C SER A 19 -1.06 -8.73 9.34
N ALA A 20 -1.99 -8.90 8.41
CA ALA A 20 -1.79 -8.51 7.01
C ALA A 20 -1.75 -6.98 6.81
N GLU A 21 -2.21 -6.20 7.79
CA GLU A 21 -2.31 -4.74 7.69
C GLU A 21 -1.82 -4.04 8.97
N PRO A 22 -1.28 -2.81 8.87
CA PRO A 22 -0.97 -1.99 10.03
C PRO A 22 -2.20 -1.75 10.93
N LEU A 23 -2.01 -1.87 12.24
CA LEU A 23 -3.10 -1.77 13.22
C LEU A 23 -3.10 -0.42 13.94
N THR A 24 -4.29 0.11 14.20
CA THR A 24 -4.41 1.23 15.14
C THR A 24 -3.98 0.79 16.55
N TYR A 25 -3.50 1.71 17.39
CA TYR A 25 -3.22 1.38 18.80
C TYR A 25 -4.44 0.78 19.53
N ARG A 26 -5.66 1.12 19.13
CA ARG A 26 -6.89 0.53 19.69
C ARG A 26 -7.03 -0.93 19.29
N SER A 27 -6.87 -1.24 18.00
CA SER A 27 -6.95 -2.61 17.48
C SER A 27 -5.81 -3.46 18.03
N LEU A 28 -4.58 -2.94 18.04
CA LEU A 28 -3.41 -3.61 18.57
C LEU A 28 -3.57 -3.94 20.07
N THR A 29 -4.10 -3.00 20.87
CA THR A 29 -4.43 -3.28 22.29
C THR A 29 -5.41 -4.44 22.41
N LYS A 30 -6.47 -4.43 21.60
CA LYS A 30 -7.52 -5.46 21.63
C LYS A 30 -6.93 -6.84 21.32
N VAL A 31 -6.19 -6.96 20.21
CA VAL A 31 -5.61 -8.24 19.78
C VAL A 31 -4.59 -8.74 20.81
N ILE A 32 -3.72 -7.86 21.34
CA ILE A 32 -2.78 -8.27 22.41
C ILE A 32 -3.52 -8.80 23.63
N TRP A 33 -4.63 -8.17 24.05
CA TRP A 33 -5.38 -8.64 25.22
C TRP A 33 -6.11 -9.97 24.97
N GLU A 34 -6.55 -10.22 23.74
CA GLU A 34 -7.16 -11.48 23.32
C GLU A 34 -6.10 -12.60 23.21
N SER A 35 -4.93 -12.30 22.66
CA SER A 35 -3.82 -13.25 22.48
C SER A 35 -3.05 -13.54 23.76
N TYR A 36 -3.04 -12.60 24.73
CA TYR A 36 -2.29 -12.72 25.99
C TYR A 36 -3.19 -12.41 27.20
N PRO A 37 -4.11 -13.31 27.58
CA PRO A 37 -5.07 -13.08 28.67
C PRO A 37 -4.40 -12.79 30.03
N ASP A 38 -3.30 -13.47 30.35
CA ASP A 38 -2.57 -13.27 31.61
C ASP A 38 -1.96 -11.85 31.68
N PHE A 39 -1.42 -11.38 30.56
CA PHE A 39 -0.92 -10.02 30.45
C PHE A 39 -2.05 -8.99 30.56
N HIS A 40 -3.22 -9.27 29.97
CA HIS A 40 -4.41 -8.43 30.13
C HIS A 40 -4.86 -8.35 31.61
N GLN A 41 -4.95 -9.48 32.31
CA GLN A 41 -5.29 -9.52 33.74
C GLN A 41 -4.26 -8.78 34.60
N HIS A 42 -2.98 -8.96 34.31
CA HIS A 42 -1.91 -8.21 34.97
C HIS A 42 -2.04 -6.70 34.73
N MET A 43 -2.31 -6.28 33.49
CA MET A 43 -2.51 -4.87 33.19
C MET A 43 -3.73 -4.28 33.90
N LEU A 44 -4.82 -5.02 34.04
CA LEU A 44 -5.99 -4.58 34.81
C LEU A 44 -5.68 -4.46 36.31
N SER A 45 -4.91 -5.39 36.88
CA SER A 45 -4.59 -5.36 38.31
C SER A 45 -3.71 -4.18 38.71
N LEU A 46 -2.92 -3.62 37.78
CA LEU A 46 -2.13 -2.41 38.01
C LEU A 46 -2.97 -1.13 38.16
N TYR A 47 -4.25 -1.15 37.77
CA TYR A 47 -5.14 0.02 37.77
C TYR A 47 -6.48 -0.29 38.43
N ASP A 48 -6.47 -1.05 39.53
CA ASP A 48 -7.64 -1.38 40.35
C ASP A 48 -8.82 -1.97 39.54
N GLY A 49 -8.51 -2.66 38.45
CA GLY A 49 -9.51 -3.24 37.56
C GLY A 49 -10.21 -2.24 36.63
N ASP A 50 -9.80 -0.96 36.57
CA ASP A 50 -10.34 0.03 35.61
C ASP A 50 -9.86 -0.27 34.18
N PRO A 51 -10.74 -0.78 33.30
CA PRO A 51 -10.36 -1.15 31.95
C PRO A 51 -10.04 0.06 31.07
N SER A 52 -10.58 1.24 31.38
CA SER A 52 -10.35 2.46 30.60
C SER A 52 -8.96 3.01 30.83
N GLU A 53 -8.52 3.10 32.09
CA GLU A 53 -7.17 3.55 32.42
C GLU A 53 -6.11 2.52 31.99
N ALA A 54 -6.38 1.21 32.15
CA ALA A 54 -5.49 0.16 31.65
C ALA A 54 -5.26 0.27 30.13
N ARG A 55 -6.33 0.47 29.33
CA ARG A 55 -6.21 0.71 27.87
C ARG A 55 -5.43 1.97 27.57
N ARG A 56 -5.69 3.06 28.29
CA ARG A 56 -5.00 4.34 28.08
C ARG A 56 -3.50 4.18 28.31
N ARG A 57 -3.10 3.54 29.41
CA ARG A 57 -1.70 3.30 29.77
C ARG A 57 -1.01 2.35 28.81
N MET A 58 -1.70 1.29 28.39
CA MET A 58 -1.22 0.38 27.36
C MET A 58 -0.86 1.13 26.07
N ARG A 59 -1.76 1.99 25.56
CA ARG A 59 -1.51 2.76 24.35
C ARG A 59 -0.34 3.74 24.48
N ILE A 60 -0.18 4.37 25.64
CA ILE A 60 0.99 5.23 25.91
C ILE A 60 2.28 4.41 25.84
N ARG A 61 2.32 3.23 26.47
CA ARG A 61 3.50 2.35 26.44
C ARG A 61 3.82 1.88 25.03
N MET A 62 2.82 1.46 24.26
CA MET A 62 3.03 1.11 22.84
C MET A 62 3.56 2.29 22.03
N GLY A 63 3.09 3.51 22.30
CA GLY A 63 3.63 4.72 21.65
C GLY A 63 5.09 4.99 22.00
N ILE A 64 5.54 4.61 23.20
CA ILE A 64 6.95 4.64 23.58
C ILE A 64 7.71 3.57 22.80
N GLU A 65 7.24 2.31 22.79
CA GLU A 65 7.90 1.22 22.04
C GLU A 65 8.11 1.57 20.56
N VAL A 66 7.09 2.14 19.90
CA VAL A 66 7.18 2.57 18.50
C VAL A 66 8.20 3.69 18.30
N ARG A 67 8.30 4.61 19.26
CA ARG A 67 9.22 5.76 19.15
C ARG A 67 10.67 5.37 19.43
N GLU A 68 10.90 4.49 20.40
CA GLU A 68 12.24 4.06 20.81
C GLU A 68 12.82 2.96 19.91
N HIS A 69 11.98 2.28 19.11
CA HIS A 69 12.38 1.21 18.19
C HIS A 69 11.92 1.44 16.74
N PRO A 70 12.34 2.53 16.09
CA PRO A 70 11.98 2.82 14.69
C PRO A 70 12.52 1.79 13.69
N GLU A 71 13.55 1.02 14.07
CA GLU A 71 14.09 -0.10 13.30
C GLU A 71 13.16 -1.32 13.29
N VAL A 72 12.20 -1.39 14.22
CA VAL A 72 11.24 -2.51 14.33
C VAL A 72 9.84 -2.07 13.93
N PHE A 73 9.44 -0.85 14.26
CA PHE A 73 8.07 -0.37 14.04
C PHE A 73 8.01 0.86 13.14
N ALA A 74 7.01 0.89 12.28
CA ALA A 74 6.62 2.07 11.52
C ALA A 74 5.27 2.60 12.04
N ALA A 75 5.18 3.91 12.25
CA ALA A 75 3.93 4.59 12.60
C ALA A 75 3.53 5.56 11.49
N THR A 76 2.34 5.37 10.93
CA THR A 76 1.83 6.18 9.80
C THR A 76 0.46 6.76 10.15
N LYS A 77 0.22 8.01 9.73
CA LYS A 77 -1.08 8.65 9.88
C LYS A 77 -1.93 8.44 8.63
N VAL A 78 -3.02 7.69 8.75
CA VAL A 78 -3.98 7.40 7.68
C VAL A 78 -5.34 7.97 8.09
N GLU A 79 -5.90 8.88 7.28
CA GLU A 79 -7.22 9.48 7.50
C GLU A 79 -7.43 10.06 8.93
N GLY A 80 -6.37 10.63 9.51
CA GLY A 80 -6.43 11.22 10.86
C GLY A 80 -6.18 10.23 12.01
N VAL A 81 -6.03 8.94 11.72
CA VAL A 81 -5.75 7.89 12.71
C VAL A 81 -4.30 7.41 12.56
N VAL A 82 -3.65 7.09 13.69
CA VAL A 82 -2.31 6.49 13.69
C VAL A 82 -2.43 4.97 13.63
N VAL A 83 -1.81 4.37 12.62
CA VAL A 83 -1.62 2.94 12.48
C VAL A 83 -0.15 2.59 12.68
N VAL A 84 0.10 1.40 13.22
CA VAL A 84 1.42 0.87 13.53
C VAL A 84 1.61 -0.43 12.76
N GLY A 85 2.71 -0.54 12.03
CA GLY A 85 3.16 -1.76 11.36
C GLY A 85 4.59 -2.11 11.76
N LEU A 86 5.09 -3.23 11.24
CA LEU A 86 6.52 -3.51 11.28
C LEU A 86 7.25 -2.57 10.31
N ALA A 87 8.45 -2.16 10.68
CA ALA A 87 9.35 -1.49 9.75
C ALA A 87 9.80 -2.51 8.69
N ALA A 88 9.89 -2.08 7.44
CA ALA A 88 10.49 -2.90 6.39
C ALA A 88 11.95 -3.16 6.74
N THR A 89 12.36 -4.42 6.77
CA THR A 89 13.77 -4.78 6.96
C THR A 89 14.55 -4.57 5.65
N GLU A 90 15.86 -4.41 5.73
CA GLU A 90 16.72 -4.37 4.54
C GLU A 90 16.56 -5.66 3.70
N ASP A 91 16.29 -6.79 4.37
CA ASP A 91 16.00 -8.07 3.73
C ASP A 91 14.66 -8.06 2.97
N ASP A 92 13.59 -7.47 3.52
CA ASP A 92 12.31 -7.33 2.82
C ASP A 92 12.46 -6.48 1.54
N ALA A 93 13.21 -5.38 1.63
CA ALA A 93 13.50 -4.53 0.48
C ALA A 93 14.41 -5.25 -0.54
N ALA A 94 15.36 -6.09 -0.09
CA ALA A 94 16.19 -6.89 -0.97
C ALA A 94 15.38 -7.97 -1.70
N ILE A 95 14.42 -8.60 -1.03
CA ILE A 95 13.50 -9.58 -1.64
C ILE A 95 12.65 -8.91 -2.71
N GLU A 96 12.07 -7.72 -2.45
CA GLU A 96 11.33 -6.98 -3.48
C GLU A 96 12.20 -6.66 -4.71
N VAL A 97 13.46 -6.28 -4.50
CA VAL A 97 14.42 -6.01 -5.59
C VAL A 97 14.83 -7.30 -6.32
N GLU A 98 14.98 -8.42 -5.62
CA GLU A 98 15.27 -9.72 -6.22
C GLU A 98 14.09 -10.24 -7.04
N GLU A 99 12.85 -10.14 -6.54
CA GLU A 99 11.65 -10.47 -7.31
C GLU A 99 11.50 -9.61 -8.56
N GLU A 100 11.82 -8.31 -8.47
CA GLU A 100 11.85 -7.43 -9.64
C GLU A 100 12.96 -7.82 -10.64
N LYS A 101 14.11 -8.29 -10.16
CA LYS A 101 15.21 -8.78 -11.00
C LYS A 101 14.88 -10.11 -11.67
N GLU A 102 14.32 -11.08 -10.95
CA GLU A 102 13.88 -12.36 -11.52
C GLU A 102 12.83 -12.15 -12.63
N GLN A 103 11.94 -11.19 -12.45
CA GLN A 103 10.96 -10.80 -13.47
C GLN A 103 11.60 -10.12 -14.69
N GLN A 104 12.69 -9.37 -14.51
CA GLN A 104 13.47 -8.80 -15.61
C GLN A 104 14.32 -9.87 -16.33
N GLU A 105 14.88 -10.84 -15.60
CA GLU A 105 15.67 -11.94 -16.14
C GLU A 105 14.83 -12.96 -16.94
N ALA A 106 13.53 -13.05 -16.66
CA ALA A 106 12.56 -13.80 -17.47
C ALA A 106 12.33 -13.20 -18.89
N GLY A 107 13.01 -12.11 -19.25
CA GLY A 107 12.98 -11.51 -20.59
C GLY A 107 11.70 -10.72 -20.92
N VAL A 108 10.83 -10.49 -19.93
CA VAL A 108 9.61 -9.69 -20.11
C VAL A 108 9.96 -8.23 -19.84
N ALA A 109 10.04 -7.43 -20.92
CA ALA A 109 10.26 -5.99 -20.77
C ALA A 109 9.13 -5.39 -19.92
N PRO A 110 9.46 -4.60 -18.88
CA PRO A 110 8.43 -4.00 -18.04
C PRO A 110 7.53 -3.11 -18.88
N ALA A 111 6.26 -3.02 -18.49
CA ALA A 111 5.28 -2.30 -19.27
C ALA A 111 4.47 -1.35 -18.39
N ILE A 112 4.13 -0.22 -18.97
CA ILE A 112 3.08 0.65 -18.46
C ILE A 112 1.76 0.05 -18.87
N TYR A 113 0.77 0.12 -18.01
CA TYR A 113 -0.59 -0.30 -18.30
C TYR A 113 -1.58 0.75 -17.84
N TRP A 114 -2.74 0.75 -18.48
CA TRP A 114 -3.85 1.54 -18.03
C TRP A 114 -5.15 0.75 -18.13
N TYR A 115 -5.96 0.85 -17.08
CA TYR A 115 -7.20 0.11 -16.96
C TYR A 115 -8.29 0.96 -16.33
N THR A 116 -9.53 0.51 -16.47
CA THR A 116 -10.70 1.10 -15.79
C THR A 116 -11.56 0.00 -15.17
N PHE A 117 -12.61 0.40 -14.46
CA PHE A 117 -13.68 -0.51 -14.07
C PHE A 117 -14.91 -0.26 -14.96
N PRO A 118 -15.69 -1.30 -15.29
CA PRO A 118 -16.92 -1.14 -16.07
C PRO A 118 -17.83 -0.02 -15.54
N ALA A 119 -18.01 0.08 -14.21
CA ALA A 119 -18.77 1.14 -13.56
C ALA A 119 -18.28 2.57 -13.84
N TYR A 120 -17.00 2.75 -14.19
CA TYR A 120 -16.42 4.05 -14.51
C TYR A 120 -16.46 4.38 -16.00
N LYS A 121 -16.60 3.37 -16.86
CA LYS A 121 -16.52 3.54 -18.30
C LYS A 121 -17.68 4.37 -18.83
N ARG A 122 -17.37 5.28 -19.75
CA ARG A 122 -18.36 6.11 -20.45
C ARG A 122 -18.31 5.80 -21.94
N SER A 123 -19.47 5.84 -22.60
CA SER A 123 -19.59 5.67 -24.06
C SER A 123 -18.95 6.82 -24.84
N SER A 124 -18.83 8.00 -24.22
CA SER A 124 -18.21 9.18 -24.80
C SER A 124 -17.51 10.03 -23.74
N GLY A 125 -16.40 10.66 -24.14
CA GLY A 125 -15.64 11.58 -23.29
C GLY A 125 -14.71 10.88 -22.28
N PRO A 126 -13.98 11.66 -21.47
CA PRO A 126 -13.02 11.13 -20.52
C PRO A 126 -13.70 10.48 -19.32
N TYR A 127 -13.04 9.46 -18.78
CA TYR A 127 -13.50 8.69 -17.61
C TYR A 127 -12.31 8.27 -16.74
N PRO A 128 -12.56 7.81 -15.49
CA PRO A 128 -11.50 7.36 -14.59
C PRO A 128 -10.71 6.18 -15.17
N ILE A 129 -9.41 6.39 -15.38
CA ILE A 129 -8.44 5.39 -15.81
C ILE A 129 -7.29 5.42 -14.81
N LYS A 130 -6.91 4.24 -14.31
CA LYS A 130 -5.70 4.06 -13.50
C LYS A 130 -4.53 3.78 -14.42
N ILE A 131 -3.38 4.40 -14.16
CA ILE A 131 -2.14 4.19 -14.91
C ILE A 131 -1.09 3.65 -13.95
N GLY A 132 -0.50 2.51 -14.27
CA GLY A 132 0.54 1.88 -13.45
C GLY A 132 1.60 1.18 -14.30
N LYS A 133 2.54 0.52 -13.63
CA LYS A 133 3.62 -0.26 -14.25
C LYS A 133 3.70 -1.68 -13.69
N GLY A 134 4.27 -2.60 -14.47
CA GLY A 134 4.63 -3.94 -14.00
C GLY A 134 5.30 -4.78 -15.08
N ALA A 135 6.06 -5.81 -14.68
CA ALA A 135 6.64 -6.79 -15.60
C ALA A 135 5.54 -7.62 -16.28
N ASN A 136 4.51 -8.02 -15.54
CA ASN A 136 3.30 -8.63 -16.07
C ASN A 136 2.08 -7.78 -15.72
N PRO A 137 1.67 -6.85 -16.59
CA PRO A 137 0.51 -5.99 -16.37
C PRO A 137 -0.76 -6.74 -15.98
N GLU A 138 -1.07 -7.85 -16.65
CA GLU A 138 -2.29 -8.60 -16.41
C GLU A 138 -2.28 -9.23 -15.01
N ALA A 139 -1.20 -9.91 -14.64
CA ALA A 139 -1.06 -10.50 -13.32
C ALA A 139 -1.11 -9.43 -12.22
N ARG A 140 -0.42 -8.29 -12.42
CA ARG A 140 -0.36 -7.20 -11.44
C ARG A 140 -1.71 -6.51 -11.26
N ILE A 141 -2.48 -6.32 -12.34
CA ILE A 141 -3.83 -5.76 -12.27
C ILE A 141 -4.77 -6.73 -11.55
N MET A 142 -4.66 -8.03 -11.81
CA MET A 142 -5.52 -9.06 -11.20
C MET A 142 -5.19 -9.32 -9.72
N GLN A 143 -3.95 -9.08 -9.28
CA GLN A 143 -3.54 -9.16 -7.88
C GLN A 143 -3.94 -7.94 -7.05
N GLN A 144 -4.34 -6.83 -7.68
CA GLN A 144 -4.76 -5.64 -6.94
C GLN A 144 -6.10 -5.90 -6.24
N VAL A 145 -6.06 -5.94 -4.92
CA VAL A 145 -7.27 -5.92 -4.08
C VAL A 145 -7.90 -4.54 -4.22
N THR A 146 -9.05 -4.48 -4.90
CA THR A 146 -9.82 -3.25 -5.05
C THR A 146 -11.18 -3.41 -4.38
N PRO A 147 -11.79 -2.33 -3.86
CA PRO A 147 -13.13 -2.39 -3.27
C PRO A 147 -14.24 -2.62 -4.31
N MET A 148 -13.90 -2.72 -5.60
CA MET A 148 -14.87 -2.94 -6.67
C MET A 148 -15.09 -4.44 -6.89
N PRO A 149 -16.35 -4.92 -6.94
CA PRO A 149 -16.65 -6.33 -7.21
C PRO A 149 -16.41 -6.70 -8.68
N GLU A 150 -16.33 -5.70 -9.57
CA GLU A 150 -16.10 -5.90 -10.99
C GLU A 150 -14.62 -6.13 -11.29
N LYS A 151 -14.35 -6.97 -12.29
CA LYS A 151 -12.98 -7.13 -12.79
C LYS A 151 -12.54 -5.87 -13.55
N PRO A 152 -11.27 -5.45 -13.38
CA PRO A 152 -10.72 -4.34 -14.16
C PRO A 152 -10.68 -4.69 -15.65
N GLU A 153 -11.01 -3.72 -16.50
CA GLU A 153 -10.86 -3.78 -17.94
C GLU A 153 -9.55 -3.13 -18.35
N ILE A 154 -8.62 -3.93 -18.88
CA ILE A 154 -7.34 -3.44 -19.40
C ILE A 154 -7.60 -2.72 -20.72
N LEU A 155 -7.22 -1.44 -20.76
CA LEU A 155 -7.44 -0.56 -21.91
C LEU A 155 -6.20 -0.45 -22.80
N GLY A 156 -5.03 -0.83 -22.27
CA GLY A 156 -3.81 -0.97 -23.06
C GLY A 156 -2.56 -1.14 -22.20
N THR A 157 -1.49 -1.51 -22.87
CA THR A 157 -0.14 -1.67 -22.31
C THR A 157 0.89 -1.04 -23.25
N TYR A 158 2.03 -0.63 -22.69
CA TYR A 158 3.16 -0.08 -23.44
C TYR A 158 4.48 -0.59 -22.84
N PRO A 159 5.14 -1.58 -23.48
CA PRO A 159 6.44 -2.06 -23.04
C PRO A 159 7.51 -0.98 -23.15
N HIS A 160 8.27 -0.75 -22.08
CA HIS A 160 9.38 0.18 -22.08
C HIS A 160 10.43 -0.25 -21.06
N PRO A 161 11.73 -0.31 -21.41
CA PRO A 161 12.78 -0.76 -20.49
C PRO A 161 12.90 0.13 -19.24
N ASP A 162 12.52 1.39 -19.36
CA ASP A 162 12.42 2.33 -18.24
C ASP A 162 10.96 2.69 -17.98
N ALA A 163 10.13 1.68 -17.67
CA ALA A 163 8.71 1.87 -17.38
C ALA A 163 8.49 2.74 -16.13
N ASP A 164 9.44 2.72 -15.20
CA ASP A 164 9.41 3.47 -13.94
C ASP A 164 9.42 4.98 -14.16
N ASN A 165 10.40 5.48 -14.90
CA ASN A 165 10.48 6.92 -15.16
C ASN A 165 9.39 7.36 -16.13
N LEU A 166 9.04 6.53 -17.10
CA LEU A 166 8.00 6.84 -18.08
C LEU A 166 6.61 6.91 -17.41
N GLU A 167 6.27 5.99 -16.50
CA GLU A 167 5.01 6.03 -15.73
C GLU A 167 4.92 7.30 -14.89
N LYS A 168 5.96 7.62 -14.11
CA LYS A 168 6.01 8.87 -13.33
C LYS A 168 5.83 10.10 -14.23
N ALA A 169 6.52 10.16 -15.36
CA ALA A 169 6.44 11.28 -16.29
C ALA A 169 5.02 11.46 -16.87
N ILE A 170 4.37 10.37 -17.30
CA ILE A 170 2.99 10.41 -17.80
C ILE A 170 2.02 10.85 -16.70
N GLN A 171 2.16 10.30 -15.50
CA GLN A 171 1.32 10.67 -14.37
C GLN A 171 1.50 12.15 -14.01
N TYR A 172 2.73 12.67 -13.99
CA TYR A 172 2.99 14.09 -13.76
C TYR A 172 2.42 14.98 -14.87
N LEU A 173 2.58 14.58 -16.13
CA LEU A 173 2.00 15.31 -17.27
C LEU A 173 0.47 15.42 -17.14
N LEU A 174 -0.21 14.33 -16.79
CA LEU A 174 -1.67 14.33 -16.61
C LEU A 174 -2.09 15.12 -15.35
N LYS A 175 -1.28 15.11 -14.28
CA LYS A 175 -1.50 15.96 -13.10
C LYS A 175 -1.43 17.44 -13.46
N VAL A 176 -0.40 17.86 -14.20
CA VAL A 176 -0.22 19.25 -14.67
C VAL A 176 -1.38 19.68 -15.58
N ARG A 177 -1.92 18.75 -16.39
CA ARG A 177 -3.12 18.98 -17.22
C ARG A 177 -4.44 18.98 -16.43
N GLY A 178 -4.40 18.90 -15.09
CA GLY A 178 -5.60 18.92 -14.25
C GLY A 178 -6.49 17.67 -14.40
N ARG A 179 -5.95 16.57 -14.92
CA ARG A 179 -6.73 15.33 -15.16
C ARG A 179 -6.82 14.43 -13.94
N ARG A 180 -6.06 14.69 -12.87
CA ARG A 180 -6.05 13.83 -11.69
C ARG A 180 -7.43 13.77 -11.03
N LYS A 181 -7.92 12.57 -10.75
CA LYS A 181 -9.13 12.34 -9.96
C LYS A 181 -8.80 12.47 -8.47
N ALA A 182 -9.13 13.63 -7.87
CA ALA A 182 -8.72 13.97 -6.51
C ALA A 182 -9.39 13.12 -5.42
N ASP A 183 -10.58 12.60 -5.71
CA ASP A 183 -11.44 11.79 -4.84
C ASP A 183 -11.26 10.27 -5.07
N ALA A 184 -10.16 9.86 -5.72
CA ALA A 184 -9.85 8.44 -5.92
C ALA A 184 -8.91 7.89 -4.84
N PRO A 185 -9.00 6.58 -4.50
CA PRO A 185 -8.01 5.93 -3.68
C PRO A 185 -6.70 5.80 -4.48
N GLY A 186 -5.71 6.62 -4.12
CA GLY A 186 -4.37 6.64 -4.73
C GLY A 186 -4.11 7.81 -5.67
N ALA A 187 -2.83 8.01 -6.03
CA ALA A 187 -2.37 9.13 -6.85
C ALA A 187 -2.38 8.86 -8.36
N GLU A 188 -2.85 7.67 -8.76
CA GLU A 188 -2.65 7.07 -10.08
C GLU A 188 -3.91 7.08 -10.96
N TRP A 189 -4.99 7.70 -10.47
CA TRP A 189 -6.28 7.78 -11.17
C TRP A 189 -6.46 9.11 -11.89
N PHE A 190 -6.88 9.04 -13.16
CA PHE A 190 -7.03 10.20 -14.04
C PHE A 190 -8.36 10.15 -14.79
N VAL A 191 -9.04 11.29 -14.91
CA VAL A 191 -10.19 11.48 -15.80
C VAL A 191 -9.64 11.80 -17.19
N THR A 192 -9.47 10.76 -18.01
CA THR A 192 -8.77 10.81 -19.31
C THR A 192 -9.39 9.81 -20.29
N THR A 193 -8.84 9.73 -21.49
CA THR A 193 -9.17 8.72 -22.51
C THR A 193 -7.96 7.83 -22.81
N PRO A 194 -8.14 6.60 -23.33
CA PRO A 194 -7.01 5.77 -23.78
C PRO A 194 -6.12 6.50 -24.79
N GLN A 195 -6.73 7.28 -25.69
CA GLN A 195 -6.00 8.09 -26.66
C GLN A 195 -5.14 9.17 -26.00
N GLU A 196 -5.65 9.88 -24.98
CA GLU A 196 -4.86 10.86 -24.23
C GLU A 196 -3.68 10.23 -23.47
N VAL A 197 -3.81 8.98 -23.03
CA VAL A 197 -2.69 8.23 -22.41
C VAL A 197 -1.61 7.93 -23.45
N LEU A 198 -1.99 7.46 -24.64
CA LEU A 198 -1.05 7.24 -25.75
C LEU A 198 -0.35 8.53 -26.17
N LEU A 199 -1.09 9.64 -26.30
CA LEU A 199 -0.52 10.95 -26.59
C LEU A 199 0.41 11.45 -25.48
N ALA A 200 0.14 11.10 -24.21
CA ALA A 200 1.03 11.41 -23.10
C ALA A 200 2.35 10.61 -23.17
N ILE A 201 2.30 9.32 -23.52
CA ILE A 201 3.49 8.50 -23.78
C ILE A 201 4.34 9.13 -24.88
N GLN A 202 3.71 9.47 -26.01
CA GLN A 202 4.40 10.12 -27.14
C GLN A 202 5.00 11.48 -26.76
N ALA A 203 4.30 12.28 -25.97
CA ALA A 203 4.80 13.58 -25.52
C ALA A 203 6.03 13.45 -24.61
N VAL A 204 6.13 12.40 -23.81
CA VAL A 204 7.29 12.13 -22.95
C VAL A 204 8.47 11.57 -23.76
N LEU A 205 8.21 10.65 -24.69
CA LEU A 205 9.26 9.97 -25.46
C LEU A 205 9.76 10.77 -26.68
N GLY A 206 9.03 11.79 -27.11
CA GLY A 206 9.30 12.49 -28.38
C GLY A 206 8.69 11.77 -29.59
N THR A 207 8.47 12.52 -30.68
CA THR A 207 7.65 12.10 -31.83
C THR A 207 8.29 11.09 -32.79
N ASP A 208 9.43 10.46 -32.43
CA ASP A 208 10.19 9.63 -33.37
C ASP A 208 9.95 8.12 -33.24
N LYS A 209 9.00 7.68 -32.40
CA LYS A 209 8.57 6.27 -32.38
C LYS A 209 7.06 6.14 -32.57
N PRO A 210 6.59 5.54 -33.69
CA PRO A 210 5.19 5.19 -33.83
C PRO A 210 4.82 4.14 -32.76
N VAL A 211 3.61 4.28 -32.23
CA VAL A 211 2.97 3.28 -31.38
C VAL A 211 2.54 2.16 -32.33
N SER A 212 3.26 1.05 -32.31
CA SER A 212 2.92 -0.18 -33.05
C SER A 212 1.88 -0.99 -32.30
#